data_AF-A0AAW9IM58-F1
#
_entry.id   AF-A0AAW9IM58-F1
#
_cell.length_a   1.000
_cell.length_b   1.000
_cell.length_c   1.000
_cell.angle_alpha   90.00
_cell.angle_beta   90.00
_cell.angle_gamma   90.00
#
_symmetry.space_group_name_H-M   'P 1'
#
loop_
_entity.id
_entity.type
_entity.pdbx_description
1 polymer ?
#
loop_
_entity_poly.entity_id
_entity_poly.type
_entity_poly.pdbx_seq_one_letter_code
_entity_poly.pdbx_strand_id
1 'polypeptide(L)'
;MAKTQRVKGNFNYNNIEKKDKNFMYKNLERSNCYNCNFSGSNFDYVNFRGAHFKSSSFFKCSFKWSEFIGTNFKKSKFKDAIFENAIFDSVKLEDVDFKDAKFINTIFVSTDLSKAKNLDT
;
A
#
# COMPACT_ATOMS: atom_id res chain seq x y z
N MET A 1 -22.47 -24.94 -15.07
CA MET A 1 -22.26 -23.60 -15.65
C MET A 1 -21.52 -22.73 -14.64
N ALA A 2 -20.22 -22.55 -14.81
CA ALA A 2 -19.45 -21.66 -13.95
C ALA A 2 -19.91 -20.22 -14.22
N LYS A 3 -20.54 -19.58 -13.23
CA LYS A 3 -20.77 -18.14 -13.28
C LYS A 3 -19.38 -17.49 -13.27
N THR A 4 -18.95 -16.95 -14.40
CA THR A 4 -17.78 -16.07 -14.48
C THR A 4 -18.05 -14.90 -13.53
N GLN A 5 -17.54 -14.99 -12.30
CA GLN A 5 -17.60 -13.89 -11.36
C GLN A 5 -16.85 -12.74 -12.01
N ARG A 6 -17.59 -11.68 -12.31
CA ARG A 6 -17.11 -10.39 -12.80
C ARG A 6 -15.83 -10.04 -12.03
N VAL A 7 -14.66 -10.15 -12.66
CA VAL A 7 -13.38 -9.79 -12.04
C VAL A 7 -13.56 -8.36 -11.57
N LYS A 8 -13.60 -8.17 -10.24
CA LYS A 8 -13.88 -6.87 -9.64
C LYS A 8 -12.74 -5.97 -10.11
N GLY A 9 -13.05 -5.03 -10.99
CA GLY A 9 -12.04 -4.23 -11.69
C GLY A 9 -11.09 -3.53 -10.72
N ASN A 10 -9.89 -3.22 -11.21
CA ASN A 10 -8.86 -2.47 -10.49
C ASN A 10 -9.46 -1.25 -9.78
N PHE A 11 -8.96 -0.96 -8.59
CA PHE A 11 -9.47 0.16 -7.81
C PHE A 11 -9.07 1.46 -8.51
N ASN A 12 -10.06 2.27 -8.86
CA ASN A 12 -9.84 3.59 -9.44
C ASN A 12 -10.57 4.61 -8.59
N TYR A 13 -9.88 5.16 -7.59
CA TYR A 13 -10.47 6.07 -6.61
C TYR A 13 -9.72 7.41 -6.61
N ASN A 14 -10.47 8.48 -6.37
CA ASN A 14 -9.91 9.82 -6.25
C ASN A 14 -10.67 10.61 -5.18
N ASN A 15 -9.96 11.19 -4.21
CA ASN A 15 -10.52 12.01 -3.13
C ASN A 15 -11.63 11.32 -2.33
N ILE A 16 -11.42 10.06 -1.91
CA ILE A 16 -12.43 9.31 -1.16
C ILE A 16 -12.01 8.99 0.26
N GLU A 17 -13.01 8.80 1.11
CA GLU A 17 -12.89 8.22 2.44
C GLU A 17 -13.30 6.74 2.40
N LYS A 18 -12.37 5.84 2.71
CA LYS A 18 -12.55 4.37 2.77
C LYS A 18 -11.84 3.80 4.00
N LYS A 19 -12.19 4.33 5.16
CA LYS A 19 -11.67 3.89 6.46
C LYS A 19 -12.24 2.54 6.90
N ASP A 20 -11.47 1.87 7.75
CA ASP A 20 -11.86 0.65 8.49
C ASP A 20 -12.42 -0.45 7.58
N LYS A 21 -11.80 -0.64 6.41
CA LYS A 21 -12.22 -1.65 5.44
C LYS A 21 -11.32 -2.87 5.49
N ASN A 22 -11.90 -4.02 5.14
CA ASN A 22 -11.16 -5.23 4.88
C ASN A 22 -10.89 -5.37 3.37
N PHE A 23 -9.61 -5.35 3.00
CA PHE A 23 -9.13 -5.59 1.65
C PHE A 23 -8.27 -6.85 1.54
N MET A 24 -8.22 -7.69 2.57
CA MET A 24 -7.41 -8.90 2.57
C MET A 24 -7.62 -9.74 1.32
N TYR A 25 -6.53 -10.32 0.81
CA TYR A 25 -6.50 -11.19 -0.36
C TYR A 25 -6.95 -10.56 -1.68
N LYS A 26 -7.12 -9.23 -1.73
CA LYS A 26 -7.45 -8.57 -2.99
C LYS A 26 -6.25 -8.48 -3.90
N ASN A 27 -6.52 -8.65 -5.19
CA ASN A 27 -5.59 -8.22 -6.22
C ASN A 27 -5.85 -6.72 -6.52
N LEU A 28 -4.90 -5.87 -6.18
CA LEU A 28 -4.90 -4.44 -6.50
C LEU A 28 -3.86 -4.09 -7.56
N GLU A 29 -3.37 -5.07 -8.32
CA GLU A 29 -2.44 -4.85 -9.42
C GLU A 29 -2.94 -3.73 -10.34
N ARG A 30 -2.05 -2.79 -10.66
CA ARG A 30 -2.33 -1.64 -11.56
C ARG A 30 -3.55 -0.81 -11.16
N SER A 31 -3.92 -0.81 -9.89
CA SER A 31 -4.97 0.08 -9.36
C SER A 31 -4.47 1.52 -9.24
N ASN A 32 -5.35 2.49 -9.38
CA ASN A 32 -5.06 3.92 -9.26
C ASN A 32 -5.90 4.55 -8.15
N CYS A 33 -5.29 4.92 -7.04
CA CYS A 33 -5.92 5.64 -5.96
C CYS A 33 -5.15 6.93 -5.66
N TYR A 34 -5.84 8.07 -5.71
CA TYR A 34 -5.24 9.38 -5.48
C TYR A 34 -5.99 10.12 -4.38
N ASN A 35 -5.25 10.74 -3.44
CA ASN A 35 -5.82 11.52 -2.34
C ASN A 35 -6.89 10.75 -1.54
N CYS A 36 -6.68 9.45 -1.33
CA CYS A 36 -7.64 8.59 -0.65
C CYS A 36 -7.27 8.42 0.82
N ASN A 37 -8.28 8.18 1.65
CA ASN A 37 -8.08 7.87 3.06
C ASN A 37 -8.50 6.43 3.34
N PHE A 38 -7.52 5.56 3.59
CA PHE A 38 -7.73 4.15 3.92
C PHE A 38 -7.49 3.84 5.40
N SER A 39 -7.42 4.86 6.27
CA SER A 39 -7.03 4.68 7.68
C SER A 39 -7.79 3.55 8.38
N GLY A 40 -7.09 2.77 9.19
CA GLY A 40 -7.64 1.61 9.91
C GLY A 40 -7.97 0.39 9.05
N SER A 41 -7.67 0.42 7.75
CA SER A 41 -7.98 -0.72 6.87
C SER A 41 -6.95 -1.84 6.97
N ASN A 42 -7.42 -3.07 6.73
CA ASN A 42 -6.59 -4.25 6.63
C ASN A 42 -6.28 -4.56 5.15
N PHE A 43 -4.99 -4.57 4.79
CA PHE A 43 -4.45 -4.92 3.48
C PHE A 43 -3.54 -6.15 3.53
N ASP A 44 -3.67 -7.01 4.54
CA ASP A 44 -2.87 -8.23 4.63
C ASP A 44 -3.09 -9.13 3.41
N TYR A 45 -2.02 -9.75 2.90
CA TYR A 45 -2.01 -10.62 1.72
C TYR A 45 -2.49 -9.94 0.43
N VAL A 46 -2.35 -8.62 0.30
CA VAL A 46 -2.74 -7.88 -0.91
C VAL A 46 -1.57 -7.76 -1.89
N ASN A 47 -1.88 -7.93 -3.17
CA ASN A 47 -0.95 -7.68 -4.27
C ASN A 47 -1.11 -6.24 -4.77
N PHE A 48 -0.06 -5.42 -4.66
CA PHE A 48 -0.01 -4.02 -5.12
C PHE A 48 0.87 -3.82 -6.37
N ARG A 49 1.19 -4.87 -7.12
CA ARG A 49 2.09 -4.80 -8.26
C ARG A 49 1.68 -3.71 -9.26
N GLY A 50 2.60 -2.79 -9.58
CA GLY A 50 2.36 -1.68 -10.49
C GLY A 50 1.23 -0.72 -10.09
N ALA A 51 0.75 -0.78 -8.85
CA ALA A 51 -0.35 0.06 -8.40
C ALA A 51 0.13 1.47 -8.03
N HIS A 52 -0.74 2.46 -8.20
CA HIS A 52 -0.47 3.85 -7.91
C HIS A 52 -1.38 4.33 -6.78
N PHE A 53 -0.82 4.52 -5.59
CA PHE A 53 -1.51 4.98 -4.39
C PHE A 53 -0.83 6.26 -3.88
N LYS A 54 -0.95 7.35 -4.65
CA LYS A 54 -0.26 8.61 -4.36
C LYS A 54 -1.07 9.49 -3.40
N SER A 55 -0.38 10.29 -2.60
CA SER A 55 -0.99 11.28 -1.69
C SER A 55 -2.09 10.72 -0.78
N SER A 56 -2.03 9.43 -0.45
CA SER A 56 -3.08 8.72 0.30
C SER A 56 -2.66 8.47 1.74
N SER A 57 -3.64 8.35 2.64
CA SER A 57 -3.42 8.03 4.06
C SER A 57 -3.69 6.55 4.33
N PHE A 58 -2.73 5.90 4.99
CA PHE A 58 -2.79 4.53 5.47
C PHE A 58 -2.54 4.47 6.98
N PHE A 59 -3.00 5.48 7.70
CA PHE A 59 -2.84 5.56 9.15
C PHE A 59 -3.39 4.29 9.83
N LYS A 60 -2.58 3.65 10.69
CA LYS A 60 -2.93 2.41 11.41
C LYS A 60 -3.42 1.26 10.51
N CYS A 61 -2.91 1.17 9.28
CA CYS A 61 -3.21 0.04 8.39
C CYS A 61 -2.26 -1.13 8.65
N SER A 62 -2.71 -2.34 8.28
CA SER A 62 -1.90 -3.57 8.31
C SER A 62 -1.61 -4.04 6.88
N PHE A 63 -0.38 -4.46 6.61
CA PHE A 63 0.13 -4.92 5.31
C PHE A 63 0.94 -6.20 5.45
N LYS A 64 0.50 -7.15 6.28
CA LYS A 64 1.23 -8.40 6.48
C LYS A 64 1.25 -9.21 5.20
N TRP A 65 2.37 -9.83 4.86
CA TRP A 65 2.50 -10.71 3.69
C TRP A 65 2.07 -10.05 2.37
N SER A 66 2.23 -8.73 2.27
CA SER A 66 1.84 -7.95 1.09
C SER A 66 3.03 -7.68 0.19
N GLU A 67 2.79 -7.63 -1.12
CA GLU A 67 3.81 -7.40 -2.13
C GLU A 67 3.61 -6.04 -2.80
N PHE A 68 4.68 -5.24 -2.79
CA PHE A 68 4.76 -3.94 -3.42
C PHE A 68 5.86 -3.98 -4.48
N ILE A 69 5.51 -4.37 -5.71
CA ILE A 69 6.48 -4.46 -6.83
C ILE A 69 6.16 -3.38 -7.86
N GLY A 70 7.06 -2.43 -8.07
CA GLY A 70 6.84 -1.29 -8.97
C GLY A 70 5.70 -0.36 -8.52
N THR A 71 5.32 -0.43 -7.25
CA THR A 71 4.23 0.37 -6.68
C THR A 71 4.65 1.83 -6.51
N ASN A 72 3.71 2.76 -6.67
CA ASN A 72 3.96 4.18 -6.51
C ASN A 72 3.17 4.74 -5.33
N PHE A 73 3.88 5.05 -4.24
CA PHE A 73 3.32 5.61 -3.02
C PHE A 73 3.64 7.10 -2.82
N LYS A 74 4.21 7.80 -3.81
CA LYS A 74 4.65 9.20 -3.66
C LYS A 74 3.69 10.06 -2.84
N LYS A 75 4.23 10.78 -1.85
CA LYS A 75 3.51 11.69 -0.93
C LYS A 75 2.46 11.03 -0.02
N SER A 76 2.39 9.70 0.03
CA SER A 76 1.47 9.00 0.94
C SER A 76 2.01 8.96 2.37
N LYS A 77 1.11 8.68 3.32
CA LYS A 77 1.40 8.65 4.75
C LYS A 77 1.04 7.29 5.34
N PHE A 78 1.96 6.69 6.07
CA PHE A 78 1.83 5.38 6.68
C PHE A 78 1.98 5.44 8.20
N LYS A 79 1.55 6.54 8.81
CA LYS A 79 1.72 6.71 10.25
C LYS A 79 1.10 5.54 11.04
N ASP A 80 1.83 4.97 11.99
CA ASP A 80 1.41 3.81 12.79
C ASP A 80 1.04 2.56 11.97
N ALA A 81 1.42 2.47 10.68
CA ALA A 81 1.15 1.30 9.85
C ALA A 81 2.09 0.14 10.20
N ILE A 82 1.64 -1.09 9.95
CA ILE A 82 2.41 -2.30 10.21
C ILE A 82 2.68 -3.03 8.89
N PHE A 83 3.97 -3.20 8.58
CA PHE A 83 4.47 -4.06 7.52
C PHE A 83 5.16 -5.26 8.17
N GLU A 84 4.67 -6.46 7.91
CA GLU A 84 5.22 -7.71 8.44
C GLU A 84 5.38 -8.72 7.31
N ASN A 85 6.57 -9.29 7.12
CA ASN A 85 6.83 -10.23 6.01
C ASN A 85 6.47 -9.63 4.64
N ALA A 86 6.74 -8.34 4.45
CA ALA A 86 6.39 -7.60 3.23
C ALA A 86 7.61 -7.39 2.32
N ILE A 87 7.36 -7.22 1.01
CA ILE A 87 8.40 -6.98 0.01
C ILE A 87 8.14 -5.66 -0.68
N PHE A 88 9.13 -4.75 -0.63
CA PHE A 88 9.18 -3.53 -1.42
C PHE A 88 10.24 -3.68 -2.51
N ASP A 89 9.83 -3.96 -3.75
CA ASP A 89 10.73 -4.04 -4.90
C ASP A 89 10.42 -2.91 -5.89
N SER A 90 11.43 -2.08 -6.18
CA SER A 90 11.34 -1.01 -7.17
C SER A 90 10.20 -0.02 -6.87
N VAL A 91 9.97 0.26 -5.58
CA VAL A 91 8.88 1.12 -5.10
C VAL A 91 9.28 2.60 -5.15
N LYS A 92 8.32 3.46 -5.50
CA LYS A 92 8.51 4.92 -5.50
C LYS A 92 8.05 5.50 -4.16
N LEU A 93 9.02 5.88 -3.32
CA LEU A 93 8.84 6.37 -1.95
C LEU A 93 9.13 7.86 -1.77
N GLU A 94 9.16 8.64 -2.85
CA GLU A 94 9.46 10.07 -2.75
C GLU A 94 8.39 10.82 -1.93
N ASP A 95 8.85 11.54 -0.90
CA ASP A 95 8.01 12.27 0.06
C ASP A 95 7.03 11.39 0.84
N VAL A 96 7.27 10.08 0.92
CA VAL A 96 6.48 9.19 1.78
C VAL A 96 6.87 9.39 3.23
N ASP A 97 5.88 9.43 4.11
CA ASP A 97 6.08 9.55 5.56
C ASP A 97 5.69 8.25 6.27
N PHE A 98 6.67 7.62 6.92
CA PHE A 98 6.55 6.38 7.67
C PHE A 98 6.58 6.60 9.19
N LYS A 99 6.25 7.79 9.68
CA LYS A 99 6.28 8.11 11.12
C LYS A 99 5.62 7.02 11.98
N ASP A 100 6.35 6.47 12.94
CA ASP A 100 5.86 5.43 13.86
C ASP A 100 5.42 4.11 13.16
N ALA A 101 5.70 3.94 11.86
CA ALA A 101 5.44 2.70 11.15
C ALA A 101 6.41 1.60 11.59
N LYS A 102 5.94 0.36 11.57
CA LYS A 102 6.72 -0.82 11.96
C LYS A 102 7.03 -1.69 10.75
N PHE A 103 8.28 -2.08 10.63
CA PHE A 103 8.79 -2.98 9.60
C PHE A 103 9.38 -4.22 10.27
N ILE A 104 8.70 -5.35 10.14
CA ILE A 104 9.08 -6.62 10.78
C ILE A 104 9.32 -7.62 9.65
N ASN A 105 10.52 -8.18 9.55
CA ASN A 105 10.91 -9.08 8.46
C ASN A 105 10.51 -8.52 7.07
N THR A 106 10.74 -7.22 6.86
CA THR A 106 10.39 -6.53 5.63
C THR A 106 11.67 -6.21 4.87
N ILE A 107 11.66 -6.43 3.56
CA ILE A 107 12.82 -6.18 2.71
C ILE A 107 12.53 -5.08 1.70
N PHE A 108 13.55 -4.27 1.42
CA PHE A 108 13.57 -3.26 0.38
C PHE A 108 14.61 -3.65 -0.66
N VAL A 109 14.16 -3.88 -1.90
CA VAL A 109 14.98 -4.26 -3.05
C VAL A 109 14.82 -3.20 -4.11
N SER A 110 15.92 -2.74 -4.70
CA SER A 110 15.91 -1.75 -5.80
C SER A 110 15.05 -0.50 -5.53
N THR A 111 14.89 -0.13 -4.25
CA THR A 111 14.00 0.94 -3.78
C THR A 111 14.84 2.06 -3.18
N ASP A 112 14.71 3.27 -3.72
CA ASP A 112 15.41 4.46 -3.21
C ASP A 112 14.75 4.95 -1.92
N LEU A 113 15.45 4.79 -0.79
CA LEU A 113 14.98 5.17 0.53
C LEU A 113 15.36 6.61 0.91
N SER A 114 16.26 7.26 0.16
CA SER A 114 16.83 8.58 0.52
C SER A 114 15.80 9.71 0.57
N LYS A 115 14.63 9.52 -0.04
CA LYS A 115 13.53 10.49 -0.11
C LYS A 115 12.33 10.12 0.76
N ALA A 116 12.39 8.99 1.46
CA ALA A 116 11.40 8.63 2.47
C ALA A 116 11.70 9.38 3.77
N LYS A 117 10.66 9.63 4.57
CA LYS A 117 10.75 10.32 5.86
C LYS A 117 10.39 9.35 6.96
N ASN A 118 11.09 9.44 8.09
CA ASN A 118 10.87 8.61 9.28
C ASN A 118 10.94 7.10 8.97
N LEU A 119 11.85 6.73 8.06
CA LEU A 119 12.15 5.34 7.75
C LEU A 119 13.55 5.08 8.29
N ASP A 120 13.63 4.74 9.57
CA ASP A 120 14.88 4.32 10.19
C ASP A 120 15.08 2.84 9.80
N THR A 121 15.93 2.61 8.81
CA THR A 121 16.36 1.28 8.34
C THR A 121 17.61 0.81 9.05
#